data_AF-A0A9D6FEK9-F1
#
_entry.id   AF-A0A9D6FEK9-F1
#
_cell.length_a   1.000
_cell.length_b   1.000
_cell.length_c   1.000
_cell.angle_alpha   90.00
_cell.angle_beta   90.00
_cell.angle_gamma   90.00
#
_symmetry.space_group_name_H-M   'P 1'
#
loop_
_entity.id
_entity.type
_entity.pdbx_description
1 polymer ?
#
loop_
_entity_poly.entity_id
_entity_poly.type
_entity_poly.pdbx_seq_one_letter_code
_entity_poly.pdbx_strand_id
1 'polypeptide(L)'
;MSQCKSCGTAIDQGVTSCPACGAAAQAGTPPPPPPSSSPPPPPPSPALAAPAASGAGAEKPYASEDTIHLFLAYFGIFSLIPYLIFKDKKADSKKEYVFWHARQGLALGLTVIALWVAQLVMTGMLIFVSYRLVRLMSSLWSLAYLVAFVLMIIGWIKAFGGEKYKLPLIDKIVDVLPS
;
A
#
# COMPACT_ATOMS: atom_id res chain seq x y z
N MET A 1 -26.42 -36.71 -37.17
CA MET A 1 -27.55 -36.11 -36.42
C MET A 1 -26.99 -35.52 -35.14
N SER A 2 -27.08 -34.21 -34.96
CA SER A 2 -26.68 -33.52 -33.73
C SER A 2 -27.85 -33.51 -32.75
N GLN A 3 -27.62 -33.62 -31.44
CA GLN A 3 -28.70 -33.49 -30.45
C GLN A 3 -28.71 -32.05 -29.90
N CYS A 4 -29.91 -31.50 -29.72
CA CYS A 4 -30.08 -30.19 -29.11
C CYS A 4 -29.64 -30.25 -27.64
N LYS A 5 -28.69 -29.39 -27.23
CA LYS A 5 -28.18 -29.36 -25.86
C LYS A 5 -29.20 -28.90 -24.81
N SER A 6 -30.26 -28.19 -25.23
CA SER A 6 -31.28 -27.68 -24.30
C SER A 6 -32.42 -28.66 -24.03
N CYS A 7 -32.84 -29.46 -25.01
CA CYS A 7 -34.00 -30.37 -24.85
C CYS A 7 -33.74 -31.83 -25.26
N GLY A 8 -32.56 -32.15 -25.79
CA GLY A 8 -32.15 -33.52 -26.13
C GLY A 8 -32.70 -34.05 -27.47
N THR A 9 -33.56 -33.30 -28.16
CA THR A 9 -34.13 -33.73 -29.46
C THR A 9 -33.07 -33.76 -30.55
N ALA A 10 -33.11 -34.79 -31.41
CA ALA A 10 -32.23 -34.88 -32.57
C ALA A 10 -32.57 -33.79 -33.61
N ILE A 11 -31.55 -33.10 -34.12
CA ILE A 11 -31.64 -32.03 -35.12
C ILE A 11 -30.62 -32.26 -36.25
N ASP A 12 -31.01 -31.87 -37.45
CA ASP A 12 -30.16 -31.94 -38.65
C ASP A 12 -29.13 -30.81 -38.67
N GLN A 13 -27.98 -31.06 -39.30
CA GLN A 13 -26.90 -30.07 -39.35
C GLN A 13 -27.28 -28.93 -40.29
N GLY A 14 -27.37 -27.70 -39.77
CA GLY A 14 -27.67 -26.49 -40.54
C GLY A 14 -28.94 -25.75 -40.15
N VAL A 15 -29.74 -26.27 -39.21
CA VAL A 15 -30.86 -25.50 -38.62
C VAL A 15 -30.31 -24.46 -37.66
N THR A 16 -30.85 -23.24 -37.66
CA THR A 16 -30.42 -22.13 -36.79
C THR A 16 -31.15 -22.08 -35.44
N SER A 17 -32.29 -22.78 -35.32
CA SER A 17 -33.05 -22.95 -34.09
C SER A 17 -33.72 -24.33 -34.03
N CYS A 18 -33.88 -24.85 -32.82
CA CYS A 18 -34.50 -26.15 -32.57
C CYS A 18 -36.03 -26.03 -32.69
N PRO A 19 -36.69 -26.80 -33.58
CA PRO A 19 -38.14 -26.68 -33.80
C PRO A 19 -39.00 -27.19 -32.63
N ALA A 20 -38.44 -28.01 -31.73
CA ALA A 20 -39.17 -28.58 -30.60
C ALA A 20 -39.23 -27.66 -29.36
N CYS A 21 -38.22 -26.79 -29.17
CA CYS A 21 -38.11 -25.96 -27.96
C CYS A 21 -37.71 -24.50 -28.21
N GLY A 22 -37.36 -24.13 -29.45
CA GLY A 22 -36.99 -22.78 -29.84
C GLY A 22 -35.54 -22.36 -29.56
N ALA A 23 -34.70 -23.22 -28.99
CA ALA A 23 -33.31 -22.88 -28.67
C ALA A 23 -32.42 -22.71 -29.91
N ALA A 24 -31.54 -21.70 -29.92
CA ALA A 24 -30.63 -21.43 -31.05
C ALA A 24 -29.55 -22.53 -31.20
N ALA A 25 -29.32 -22.98 -32.43
CA ALA A 25 -28.28 -23.93 -32.75
C ALA A 25 -26.95 -23.19 -33.00
N GLN A 26 -25.92 -23.51 -32.21
CA GLN A 26 -24.60 -22.89 -32.35
C GLN A 26 -23.89 -23.41 -33.60
N ALA A 27 -23.64 -22.53 -34.57
CA ALA A 27 -22.78 -22.79 -35.72
C ALA A 27 -21.31 -22.87 -35.27
N GLY A 28 -20.64 -23.98 -35.55
CA GLY A 28 -19.20 -24.13 -35.34
C GLY A 28 -18.40 -23.33 -36.36
N THR A 29 -17.35 -22.64 -35.91
CA THR A 29 -16.41 -21.87 -36.73
C THR A 29 -15.50 -22.79 -37.57
N PRO A 30 -15.07 -22.37 -38.79
CA PRO A 30 -14.20 -23.16 -39.66
C PRO A 30 -12.72 -23.12 -39.21
N PRO A 31 -11.89 -24.11 -39.59
CA PRO A 31 -10.49 -24.22 -39.15
C PRO A 31 -9.54 -23.22 -39.85
N PRO A 32 -8.43 -22.80 -39.20
CA PRO A 32 -7.50 -21.80 -39.73
C PRO A 32 -6.43 -22.36 -40.71
N PRO A 33 -5.88 -21.54 -41.63
CA PRO A 33 -4.82 -21.92 -42.58
C PRO A 33 -3.37 -21.87 -42.00
N PRO A 34 -2.37 -22.52 -42.65
CA PRO A 34 -1.01 -22.76 -42.12
C PRO A 34 -0.03 -21.56 -42.18
N PRO A 35 1.13 -21.61 -41.48
CA PRO A 35 1.83 -20.44 -40.96
C PRO A 35 2.82 -19.80 -41.96
N SER A 36 2.87 -18.46 -41.96
CA SER A 36 3.91 -17.66 -42.59
C SER A 36 4.69 -16.88 -41.52
N SER A 37 6.00 -16.81 -41.70
CA SER A 37 7.02 -16.31 -40.76
C SER A 37 6.81 -14.85 -40.32
N SER A 38 6.77 -14.61 -39.01
CA SER A 38 6.67 -13.28 -38.39
C SER A 38 8.04 -12.66 -38.05
N PRO A 39 8.21 -11.33 -38.15
CA PRO A 39 9.35 -10.59 -37.60
C PRO A 39 9.23 -10.41 -36.05
N PRO A 40 10.33 -10.08 -35.34
CA PRO A 40 10.37 -10.12 -33.87
C PRO A 40 9.47 -9.05 -33.20
N PRO A 41 8.96 -9.34 -31.98
CA PRO A 41 8.02 -8.48 -31.27
C PRO A 41 8.67 -7.20 -30.69
N PRO A 42 7.94 -6.07 -30.64
CA PRO A 42 8.41 -4.86 -29.96
C PRO A 42 8.44 -5.03 -28.42
N PRO A 43 9.29 -4.26 -27.72
CA PRO A 43 9.46 -4.39 -26.27
C PRO A 43 8.17 -4.05 -25.50
N PRO A 44 7.92 -4.69 -24.35
CA PRO A 44 6.71 -4.49 -23.56
C PRO A 44 6.65 -3.06 -22.99
N SER A 45 5.56 -2.35 -23.28
CA SER A 45 5.23 -1.10 -22.59
C SER A 45 4.88 -1.41 -21.12
N PRO A 46 5.33 -0.59 -20.14
CA PRO A 46 4.99 -0.79 -18.75
C PRO A 46 3.48 -0.67 -18.54
N ALA A 47 2.83 -1.76 -18.17
CA ALA A 47 1.46 -1.73 -17.69
C ALA A 47 1.43 -0.90 -16.41
N LEU A 48 0.81 0.28 -16.49
CA LEU A 48 0.35 1.04 -15.33
C LEU A 48 -0.61 0.13 -14.55
N ALA A 49 -0.12 -0.44 -13.46
CA ALA A 49 -0.95 -1.17 -12.51
C ALA A 49 -1.99 -0.20 -11.94
N ALA A 50 -3.26 -0.43 -12.25
CA ALA A 50 -4.37 0.21 -11.58
C ALA A 50 -4.39 -0.23 -10.10
N PRO A 51 -4.71 0.66 -9.14
CA PRO A 51 -4.81 0.27 -7.75
C PRO A 51 -5.99 -0.69 -7.58
N ALA A 52 -5.71 -1.88 -7.05
CA ALA A 52 -6.72 -2.85 -6.69
C ALA A 52 -7.60 -2.27 -5.58
N ALA A 53 -8.89 -2.13 -5.86
CA ALA A 53 -9.90 -1.83 -4.85
C ALA A 53 -9.97 -2.99 -3.84
N SER A 54 -9.68 -2.69 -2.58
CA SER A 54 -9.73 -3.64 -1.46
C SER A 54 -11.17 -4.03 -1.14
N GLY A 55 -11.59 -5.22 -1.59
CA GLY A 55 -12.82 -5.86 -1.15
C GLY A 55 -12.72 -6.36 0.28
N ALA A 56 -13.80 -6.19 1.05
CA ALA A 56 -13.97 -6.80 2.36
C ALA A 56 -13.76 -8.33 2.26
N GLY A 57 -12.75 -8.85 2.96
CA GLY A 57 -12.41 -10.29 3.01
C GLY A 57 -10.93 -10.62 2.82
N ALA A 58 -10.06 -9.68 2.47
CA ALA A 58 -8.62 -9.93 2.38
C ALA A 58 -7.99 -10.13 3.77
N GLU A 59 -7.17 -11.18 3.91
CA GLU A 59 -6.37 -11.41 5.12
C GLU A 59 -5.44 -10.22 5.37
N LYS A 60 -5.39 -9.72 6.60
CA LYS A 60 -4.51 -8.60 6.96
C LYS A 60 -3.04 -9.03 6.84
N PRO A 61 -2.14 -8.14 6.37
CA PRO A 61 -0.72 -8.46 6.22
C PRO A 61 0.05 -8.52 7.54
N TYR A 62 -0.65 -8.57 8.67
CA TYR A 62 -0.08 -8.66 10.02
C TYR A 62 -0.98 -9.51 10.91
N ALA A 63 -0.40 -10.16 11.91
CA ALA A 63 -1.16 -10.95 12.87
C ALA A 63 -1.91 -10.06 13.88
N SER A 64 -3.04 -10.51 14.42
CA SER A 64 -3.83 -9.74 15.39
C SER A 64 -3.01 -9.34 16.63
N GLU A 65 -2.11 -10.22 17.08
CA GLU A 65 -1.14 -9.97 18.16
C GLU A 65 -0.15 -8.83 17.87
N ASP A 66 0.12 -8.54 16.60
CA ASP A 66 1.05 -7.48 16.19
C ASP A 66 0.35 -6.11 16.05
N THR A 67 -0.96 -6.04 16.24
CA THR A 67 -1.74 -4.78 16.14
C THR A 67 -1.17 -3.69 17.05
N ILE A 68 -0.78 -4.05 18.27
CA ILE A 68 -0.18 -3.09 19.22
C ILE A 68 1.16 -2.57 18.73
N HIS A 69 1.97 -3.42 18.10
CA HIS A 69 3.26 -3.05 17.54
C HIS A 69 3.10 -2.11 16.34
N LEU A 70 2.04 -2.28 15.56
CA LEU A 70 1.71 -1.41 14.44
C LEU A 70 1.23 -0.03 14.91
N PHE A 71 0.51 0.04 16.03
CA PHE A 71 0.20 1.31 16.68
C PHE A 71 1.48 1.99 17.19
N LEU A 72 2.32 1.26 17.93
CA LEU A 72 3.58 1.78 18.47
C LEU A 72 4.54 2.24 17.37
N ALA A 73 4.50 1.61 16.19
CA ALA A 73 5.38 1.91 15.07
C ALA A 73 5.39 3.41 14.72
N TYR A 74 4.25 4.11 14.82
CA TYR A 74 4.16 5.55 14.55
C TYR A 74 4.02 6.42 15.80
N PHE A 75 4.09 5.83 16.99
CA PHE A 75 3.89 6.56 18.25
C PHE A 75 5.20 7.16 18.78
N GLY A 76 5.78 8.09 18.02
CA GLY A 76 6.94 8.88 18.41
C GLY A 76 8.14 8.01 18.82
N ILE A 77 8.69 8.22 20.03
CA ILE A 77 9.84 7.46 20.55
C ILE A 77 9.53 5.97 20.77
N PHE A 78 8.26 5.61 21.00
CA PHE A 78 7.87 4.23 21.27
C PHE A 78 7.99 3.33 20.02
N SER A 79 8.13 3.90 18.84
CA SER A 79 8.46 3.21 17.58
C SER A 79 9.75 2.41 17.64
N LEU A 80 10.66 2.74 18.57
CA LEU A 80 11.88 1.98 18.83
C LEU A 80 11.59 0.56 19.30
N ILE A 81 10.50 0.35 20.05
CA ILE A 81 10.12 -0.97 20.59
C ILE A 81 9.83 -1.98 19.48
N PRO A 82 8.87 -1.76 18.56
CA PRO A 82 8.62 -2.69 17.46
C PRO A 82 9.83 -2.77 16.50
N TYR A 83 10.59 -1.69 16.33
CA TYR A 83 11.82 -1.74 15.51
C TYR A 83 12.81 -2.76 16.07
N LEU A 84 13.11 -2.73 17.37
CA LEU A 84 14.04 -3.65 18.00
C LEU A 84 13.52 -5.09 18.10
N ILE A 85 12.20 -5.28 18.27
CA ILE A 85 11.60 -6.62 18.37
C ILE A 85 11.62 -7.36 17.03
N PHE A 86 11.37 -6.65 15.92
CA PHE A 86 11.21 -7.28 14.61
C PHE A 86 12.43 -7.15 13.69
N LYS A 87 13.49 -6.43 14.08
CA LYS A 87 14.71 -6.27 13.25
C LYS A 87 15.35 -7.60 12.84
N ASP A 88 15.26 -8.62 13.67
CA ASP A 88 15.86 -9.95 13.42
C ASP A 88 14.83 -10.97 12.90
N LYS A 89 13.55 -10.61 12.84
CA LYS A 89 12.43 -11.51 12.52
C LYS A 89 11.89 -11.33 11.09
N LYS A 90 12.74 -10.87 10.16
CA LYS A 90 12.36 -10.51 8.79
C LYS A 90 12.03 -11.69 7.88
N ALA A 91 12.34 -12.93 8.30
CA ALA A 91 12.05 -14.13 7.51
C ALA A 91 10.54 -14.40 7.35
N ASP A 92 9.70 -13.88 8.26
CA ASP A 92 8.25 -13.95 8.17
C ASP A 92 7.69 -12.67 7.53
N SER A 93 6.95 -12.82 6.44
CA SER A 93 6.30 -11.72 5.72
C SER A 93 5.42 -10.82 6.60
N LYS A 94 4.72 -11.38 7.61
CA LYS A 94 3.86 -10.61 8.53
C LYS A 94 4.69 -9.76 9.48
N LYS A 95 5.81 -10.31 9.95
CA LYS A 95 6.74 -9.61 10.85
C LYS A 95 7.57 -8.57 10.10
N GLU A 96 7.94 -8.85 8.84
CA GLU A 96 8.56 -7.89 7.94
C GLU A 96 7.64 -6.68 7.68
N TYR A 97 6.34 -6.90 7.51
CA TYR A 97 5.35 -5.83 7.37
C TYR A 97 5.35 -4.88 8.59
N VAL A 98 5.29 -5.43 9.80
CA VAL A 98 5.31 -4.64 11.05
C VAL A 98 6.65 -3.91 11.19
N PHE A 99 7.76 -4.57 10.88
CA PHE A 99 9.09 -3.97 10.90
C PHE A 99 9.22 -2.81 9.91
N TRP A 100 8.64 -2.94 8.71
CA TRP A 100 8.66 -1.89 7.70
C TRP A 100 7.97 -0.61 8.21
N HIS A 101 6.81 -0.73 8.85
CA HIS A 101 6.12 0.40 9.48
C HIS A 101 6.89 0.94 10.68
N ALA A 102 7.51 0.07 11.48
CA ALA A 102 8.35 0.48 12.60
C ALA A 102 9.55 1.33 12.16
N ARG A 103 10.18 1.01 11.02
CA ARG A 103 11.25 1.85 10.42
C ARG A 103 10.75 3.22 10.00
N GLN A 104 9.62 3.26 9.28
CA GLN A 104 9.02 4.50 8.81
C GLN A 104 8.63 5.42 9.98
N GLY A 105 7.96 4.88 10.99
CA GLY A 105 7.56 5.69 12.14
C GLY A 105 8.70 5.98 13.11
N LEU A 106 9.77 5.16 13.17
CA LEU A 106 11.00 5.52 13.87
C LEU A 106 11.70 6.71 13.21
N ALA A 107 11.81 6.72 11.87
CA ALA A 107 12.34 7.88 11.15
C ALA A 107 11.53 9.15 11.41
N LEU A 108 10.19 9.05 11.41
CA LEU A 108 9.32 10.17 11.78
C LEU A 108 9.53 10.59 13.24
N GLY A 109 9.62 9.65 14.17
CA GLY A 109 9.89 9.91 15.59
C GLY A 109 11.23 10.62 15.82
N LEU A 110 12.29 10.18 15.15
CA LEU A 110 13.62 10.82 15.19
C LEU A 110 13.57 12.23 14.60
N THR A 111 12.81 12.44 13.52
CA THR A 111 12.60 13.77 12.92
C THR A 111 11.92 14.71 13.91
N VAL A 112 10.87 14.24 14.59
CA VAL A 112 10.16 15.01 15.62
C VAL A 112 11.06 15.33 16.82
N ILE A 113 11.93 14.41 17.23
CA ILE A 113 12.91 14.65 18.30
C ILE A 113 13.93 15.70 17.87
N ALA A 114 14.47 15.62 16.65
CA ALA A 114 15.42 16.60 16.13
C ALA A 114 14.79 18.00 16.07
N LEU A 115 13.54 18.08 15.61
CA LEU A 115 12.70 19.28 15.66
C LEU A 115 12.60 19.78 17.12
N TRP A 116 12.18 18.94 18.05
CA TRP A 116 12.03 19.34 19.46
C TRP A 116 13.31 19.89 20.09
N VAL A 117 14.46 19.27 19.82
CA VAL A 117 15.76 19.75 20.30
C VAL A 117 16.11 21.12 19.70
N ALA A 118 15.94 21.30 18.40
CA ALA A 118 16.21 22.58 17.74
C ALA A 118 15.30 23.71 18.25
N GLN A 119 14.02 23.42 18.51
CA GLN A 119 13.14 24.39 19.16
C GLN A 119 13.58 24.73 20.58
N LEU A 120 14.02 23.74 21.35
CA LEU A 120 14.47 23.94 22.73
C LEU A 120 15.67 24.88 22.78
N VAL A 121 16.67 24.66 21.92
CA VAL A 121 17.85 25.53 21.82
C VAL A 121 17.45 26.94 21.39
N MET A 122 16.67 27.07 20.32
CA MET A 122 16.22 28.37 19.81
C MET A 122 15.42 29.16 20.86
N THR A 123 14.49 28.50 21.56
CA THR A 123 13.67 29.11 22.61
C THR A 123 14.54 29.54 23.79
N GLY A 124 15.48 28.69 24.22
CA GLY A 124 16.42 29.00 25.30
C GLY A 124 17.30 30.21 25.02
N MET A 125 17.67 30.44 23.76
CA MET A 125 18.44 31.64 23.37
C MET A 125 17.55 32.89 23.26
N LEU A 126 16.35 32.78 22.68
CA LEU A 126 15.50 33.93 22.38
C LEU A 126 14.71 34.46 23.59
N ILE A 127 14.53 33.65 24.64
CA ILE A 127 13.76 34.04 25.83
C ILE A 127 14.35 35.24 26.57
N PHE A 128 15.68 35.39 26.55
CA PHE A 128 16.38 36.52 27.15
C PHE A 128 16.35 37.79 26.29
N VAL A 129 15.97 37.67 25.01
CA VAL A 129 15.91 38.79 24.06
C VAL A 129 14.52 39.42 24.04
N SER A 130 13.49 38.62 23.74
CA SER A 130 12.12 39.12 23.64
C SER A 130 11.11 37.99 23.66
N TYR A 131 10.21 38.02 24.64
CA TYR A 131 9.09 37.09 24.70
C TYR A 131 8.16 37.17 23.48
N ARG A 132 8.02 38.34 22.84
CA ARG A 132 7.20 38.50 21.63
C ARG A 132 7.76 37.71 20.46
N LEU A 133 9.08 37.71 20.30
CA LEU A 133 9.77 36.97 19.25
C LEU A 133 9.67 35.46 19.50
N VAL A 134 9.84 35.01 20.75
CA VAL A 134 9.61 33.61 21.13
C VAL A 134 8.19 33.17 20.75
N ARG A 135 7.15 33.94 21.08
CA ARG A 135 5.78 33.58 20.73
C ARG A 135 5.58 33.44 19.22
N LEU A 136 6.09 34.38 18.43
CA LEU A 136 5.97 34.33 16.97
C LEU A 136 6.68 33.08 16.40
N MET A 137 7.91 32.81 16.83
CA MET A 137 8.66 31.64 16.37
C MET A 137 8.02 30.33 16.80
N SER A 138 7.51 30.24 18.03
CA SER A 138 6.77 29.06 18.51
C SER A 138 5.51 28.79 17.68
N SER A 139 4.82 29.83 17.21
CA SER A 139 3.68 29.69 16.29
C SER A 139 4.08 29.18 14.90
N LEU A 140 5.29 29.48 14.41
CA LEU A 140 5.78 28.90 13.16
C LEU A 140 6.16 27.43 13.33
N TRP A 141 6.77 27.09 14.46
CA TRP A 141 7.13 25.72 14.81
C TRP A 141 5.92 24.80 14.95
N SER A 142 4.78 25.30 15.43
CA SER A 142 3.55 24.49 15.54
C SER A 142 3.08 23.96 14.19
N LEU A 143 3.32 24.65 13.08
CA LEU A 143 3.01 24.16 11.74
C LEU A 143 3.87 22.94 11.39
N ALA A 144 5.16 22.94 11.75
CA ALA A 144 6.04 21.80 11.50
C ALA A 144 5.59 20.56 12.29
N TYR A 145 5.21 20.70 13.56
CA TYR A 145 4.63 19.58 14.31
C TYR A 145 3.26 19.16 13.79
N LEU A 146 2.45 20.10 13.31
CA LEU A 146 1.16 19.76 12.71
C LEU A 146 1.37 18.90 11.46
N VAL A 147 2.33 19.24 10.61
CA VAL A 147 2.71 18.40 9.46
C VAL A 147 3.19 17.03 9.92
N ALA A 148 4.10 16.94 10.90
CA ALA A 148 4.57 15.66 11.42
C ALA A 148 3.43 14.82 12.05
N PHE A 149 2.49 15.47 12.74
CA PHE A 149 1.31 14.84 13.31
C PHE A 149 0.39 14.30 12.22
N VAL A 150 0.14 15.06 11.15
CA VAL A 150 -0.63 14.59 9.99
C VAL A 150 0.04 13.37 9.35
N LEU A 151 1.37 13.39 9.18
CA LEU A 151 2.12 12.24 8.65
C LEU A 151 2.00 11.01 9.56
N MET A 152 1.99 11.20 10.88
CA MET A 152 1.76 10.12 11.84
C MET A 152 0.38 9.48 11.64
N ILE A 153 -0.68 10.29 11.52
CA ILE A 153 -2.04 9.79 11.29
C ILE A 153 -2.14 9.05 9.94
N ILE A 154 -1.54 9.60 8.88
CA ILE A 154 -1.48 8.94 7.56
C ILE A 154 -0.76 7.59 7.68
N GLY A 155 0.35 7.54 8.43
CA GLY A 155 1.09 6.31 8.72
C GLY A 155 0.20 5.23 9.34
N TRP A 156 -0.59 5.57 10.36
CA TRP A 156 -1.55 4.64 10.96
C TRP A 156 -2.65 4.19 10.00
N ILE A 157 -3.28 5.12 9.29
CA ILE A 157 -4.37 4.80 8.34
C ILE A 157 -3.86 3.79 7.30
N LYS A 158 -2.67 4.03 6.76
CA LYS A 158 -2.04 3.14 5.77
C LYS A 158 -1.59 1.82 6.37
N ALA A 159 -1.02 1.84 7.58
CA ALA A 159 -0.60 0.63 8.27
C ALA A 159 -1.77 -0.31 8.59
N PHE A 160 -2.87 0.21 9.15
CA PHE A 160 -4.06 -0.59 9.41
C PHE A 160 -4.84 -0.94 8.13
N GLY A 161 -4.65 -0.17 7.05
CA GLY A 161 -5.16 -0.46 5.71
C GLY A 161 -4.40 -1.55 4.95
N GLY A 162 -3.26 -2.02 5.46
CA GLY A 162 -2.47 -3.07 4.80
C GLY A 162 -1.50 -2.56 3.73
N GLU A 163 -1.23 -1.24 3.69
CA GLU A 163 -0.42 -0.61 2.65
C GLU A 163 0.93 -0.12 3.17
N LYS A 164 2.02 -0.55 2.50
CA LYS A 164 3.37 0.00 2.72
C LYS A 164 3.52 1.37 2.05
N TYR A 165 2.96 2.41 2.67
CA TYR A 165 3.00 3.80 2.16
C TYR A 165 4.20 4.60 2.65
N LYS A 166 5.07 5.00 1.72
CA LYS A 166 6.24 5.83 2.00
C LYS A 166 5.82 7.25 2.39
N LEU A 167 6.18 7.68 3.60
CA LEU A 167 5.79 9.00 4.09
C LEU A 167 6.59 10.09 3.36
N PRO A 168 5.91 11.09 2.75
CA PRO A 168 6.61 12.20 2.14
C PRO A 168 7.42 12.95 3.19
N LEU A 169 8.52 13.57 2.77
CA LEU A 169 9.52 14.26 3.60
C LEU A 169 10.42 13.35 4.46
N ILE A 170 10.00 12.13 4.79
CA ILE A 170 10.73 11.24 5.72
C ILE A 170 11.54 10.15 5.00
N ASP A 171 11.26 9.88 3.73
CA ASP A 171 11.92 8.83 2.94
C ASP A 171 13.45 8.83 3.05
N LYS A 172 14.07 10.01 2.93
CA LYS A 172 15.54 10.14 3.02
C LYS A 172 16.10 9.71 4.37
N ILE A 173 15.35 9.89 5.46
CA ILE A 173 15.77 9.49 6.81
C ILE A 173 15.59 7.99 6.99
N VAL A 174 14.57 7.40 6.38
CA VAL A 174 14.35 5.95 6.40
C VAL A 174 15.46 5.20 5.67
N ASP A 175 15.99 5.77 4.58
CA ASP A 175 17.10 5.19 3.81
C ASP A 175 18.40 5.10 4.64
N VAL A 176 18.55 5.93 5.68
CA VAL A 176 19.68 5.88 6.62
C VAL A 176 19.50 4.77 7.66
N LEU A 177 18.26 4.34 7.94
CA LEU A 177 18.00 3.28 8.90
C LEU A 177 18.35 1.91 8.31
N PRO A 178 18.97 1.00 9.09
CA PRO A 178 19.32 -0.34 8.63
C PRO A 178 18.10 -1.07 8.05
N SER A 179 18.29 -1.68 6.87
CA SER A 179 17.28 -2.49 6.19
C SER A 179 17.08 -3.85 6.80
#